data_AF-A0A497N340-F1
#
_entry.id   AF-A0A497N340-F1
#
_cell.length_a   1.000
_cell.length_b   1.000
_cell.length_c   1.000
_cell.angle_alpha   90.00
_cell.angle_beta   90.00
_cell.angle_gamma   90.00
#
_symmetry.space_group_name_H-M   'P 1'
#
loop_
_entity.id
_entity.type
_entity.pdbx_description
1 polymer ?
#
loop_
_entity_poly.entity_id
_entity_poly.type
_entity_poly.pdbx_seq_one_letter_code
_entity_poly.pdbx_strand_id
1 'polypeptide(L)' 'MKQLIHKGILIPTYEAKGFQIAFKMQTIKLTPKQENMALAWVKKLGTEYVKD' A
#
# COMPACT_ATOMS: atom_id res chain seq x y z
N MET A 1 -10.00 33.68 26.58
CA MET A 1 -10.12 32.20 26.50
C MET A 1 -9.30 31.74 25.29
N LYS A 2 -8.57 30.62 25.37
CA LYS A 2 -7.83 30.06 24.23
C LYS A 2 -8.58 28.82 23.72
N GLN A 3 -8.84 28.77 22.42
CA GLN A 3 -9.58 27.69 21.76
C GLN A 3 -8.81 27.21 20.53
N LEU A 4 -8.89 25.91 20.24
CA LEU A 4 -8.43 25.30 18.99
C LEU A 4 -9.61 24.64 18.28
N ILE A 5 -9.84 25.03 17.02
CA ILE A 5 -10.86 24.41 16.14
C ILE A 5 -10.11 23.76 14.98
N HIS A 6 -10.33 22.46 14.75
CA HIS A 6 -9.77 21.74 13.60
C HIS A 6 -10.80 20.77 13.02
N LYS A 7 -10.57 20.34 11.77
CA LYS A 7 -11.50 19.52 10.97
C LYS A 7 -11.20 18.01 11.03
N GLY A 8 -10.60 17.54 12.12
CA GLY A 8 -10.17 16.14 12.25
C GLY A 8 -9.00 15.78 11.32
N ILE A 9 -8.93 14.50 10.94
CA ILE A 9 -7.85 13.90 10.13
C ILE A 9 -8.48 13.27 8.89
N LEU A 10 -7.85 13.44 7.73
CA LEU A 10 -8.22 12.75 6.50
C LEU A 10 -7.45 11.43 6.39
N ILE A 11 -8.17 10.33 6.20
CA ILE A 11 -7.57 9.01 5.94
C ILE A 11 -7.81 8.67 4.45
N PRO A 12 -6.76 8.54 3.63
CA PRO A 12 -6.92 8.17 2.24
C PRO A 12 -7.30 6.70 2.09
N THR A 13 -8.19 6.40 1.13
CA THR A 13 -8.55 5.04 0.72
C THR A 13 -7.68 4.58 -0.44
N TYR A 14 -7.51 3.26 -0.56
CA TYR A 14 -6.81 2.65 -1.69
C TYR A 14 -7.81 2.05 -2.69
N GLU A 15 -7.64 2.40 -3.97
CA GLU A 15 -8.41 1.84 -5.08
C GLU A 15 -7.58 0.77 -5.80
N ALA A 16 -8.11 -0.45 -5.86
CA ALA A 16 -7.43 -1.55 -6.52
C ALA A 16 -7.43 -1.38 -8.04
N LYS A 17 -6.25 -1.59 -8.64
CA LYS A 17 -6.01 -1.51 -10.08
C LYS A 17 -6.04 -2.87 -10.77
N GLY A 18 -6.12 -3.97 -10.01
CA GLY A 18 -6.17 -5.33 -10.52
C GLY A 18 -4.79 -5.91 -10.80
N PHE A 19 -3.78 -5.50 -10.03
CA PHE A 19 -2.44 -6.02 -10.17
C PHE A 19 -2.36 -7.50 -9.75
N GLN A 20 -1.39 -8.18 -10.34
CA GLN A 20 -1.14 -9.60 -10.15
C GLN A 20 0.35 -9.78 -9.93
N ILE A 21 0.71 -10.84 -9.21
CA ILE A 21 2.11 -11.20 -9.00
C ILE A 21 2.40 -12.57 -9.63
N ALA A 22 3.62 -12.74 -10.11
CA ALA A 22 4.12 -14.04 -10.55
C ALA A 22 4.85 -14.70 -9.39
N PHE A 23 4.48 -15.94 -9.05
CA PHE A 23 5.16 -16.73 -8.05
C PHE A 23 5.22 -18.19 -8.50
N LYS A 24 6.43 -18.78 -8.52
CA LYS A 24 6.66 -20.17 -8.98
C LYS A 24 5.96 -20.49 -10.31
N MET A 25 6.14 -19.60 -11.31
CA MET A 25 5.52 -19.67 -12.64
C MET A 25 3.99 -19.60 -12.68
N GLN A 26 3.33 -19.25 -11.56
CA GLN A 26 1.89 -19.03 -11.51
C GLN A 26 1.58 -17.55 -11.34
N THR A 27 0.54 -17.09 -12.03
CA THR A 27 0.00 -15.74 -11.85
C THR A 27 -1.06 -15.76 -10.77
N ILE A 28 -0.83 -14.99 -9.71
CA ILE A 28 -1.73 -14.89 -8.56
C ILE A 28 -2.45 -13.54 -8.61
N LYS A 29 -3.79 -13.59 -8.70
CA LYS A 29 -4.64 -12.40 -8.55
C LYS A 29 -4.68 -11.99 -7.08
N LEU A 30 -4.48 -10.70 -6.82
CA LEU A 30 -4.49 -10.15 -5.47
C LEU A 30 -5.88 -9.62 -5.10
N THR A 31 -6.25 -9.77 -3.83
CA THR A 31 -7.35 -8.98 -3.26
C THR A 31 -6.92 -7.50 -3.14
N PRO A 32 -7.86 -6.53 -3.10
CA PRO A 32 -7.54 -5.12 -2.92
C PRO A 32 -6.58 -4.83 -1.76
N LYS A 33 -6.75 -5.54 -0.63
CA LYS A 33 -5.88 -5.43 0.54
C LYS A 33 -4.47 -5.95 0.26
N GLN A 34 -4.35 -7.14 -0.34
CA GLN A 34 -3.04 -7.72 -0.69
C GLN A 34 -2.31 -6.88 -1.74
N GLU A 35 -3.04 -6.33 -2.72
CA GLU A 35 -2.49 -5.43 -3.73
C GLU A 35 -1.87 -4.19 -3.10
N ASN A 36 -2.59 -3.54 -2.17
CA ASN A 36 -2.06 -2.37 -1.45
C ASN A 36 -0.79 -2.71 -0.67
N MET A 37 -0.76 -3.88 0.00
CA MET A 37 0.42 -4.35 0.74
C MET A 37 1.60 -4.64 -0.20
N ALA A 38 1.35 -5.30 -1.33
CA ALA A 38 2.38 -5.59 -2.33
C ALA A 38 2.97 -4.28 -2.90
N LEU A 39 2.13 -3.28 -3.21
CA LEU A 39 2.60 -1.97 -3.65
C LEU A 39 3.45 -1.25 -2.60
N ALA A 40 3.04 -1.30 -1.33
CA ALA A 40 3.81 -0.71 -0.24
C ALA A 40 5.20 -1.34 -0.13
N TRP A 41 5.33 -2.65 -0.37
CA TRP A 41 6.62 -3.33 -0.43
C TRP A 41 7.41 -2.97 -1.69
N VAL A 42 6.79 -2.98 -2.88
CA VAL A 42 7.45 -2.65 -4.16
C VAL A 42 8.04 -1.23 -4.14
N LYS A 43 7.40 -0.27 -3.45
CA LYS A 43 7.94 1.08 -3.26
C LYS A 43 9.27 1.13 -2.49
N LYS A 44 9.61 0.08 -1.75
CA LYS A 44 10.89 -0.04 -1.04
C LYS A 44 12.01 -0.61 -1.91
N LEU A 45 11.71 -1.13 -3.10
CA LEU A 45 12.74 -1.57 -4.04
C LEU A 45 13.70 -0.41 -4.32
N GLY A 46 15.00 -0.68 -4.24
CA GLY A 46 16.05 0.35 -4.39
C GLY A 46 16.40 1.10 -3.10
N THR A 47 15.81 0.74 -1.96
CA THR A 47 16.23 1.20 -0.62
C THR A 47 16.91 0.07 0.14
N GLU A 48 17.72 0.38 1.16
CA GLU A 48 18.36 -0.65 2.00
C GLU A 48 17.33 -1.54 2.73
N TYR A 49 16.11 -1.04 2.97
CA TYR A 49 15.02 -1.81 3.61
C TYR A 49 14.54 -3.03 2.83
N VAL A 50 14.98 -3.22 1.58
CA VAL A 50 14.68 -4.44 0.81
C VAL A 50 15.60 -5.61 1.19
N LYS A 51 16.76 -5.31 1.80
CA LYS A 51 17.79 -6.29 2.14
C LYS A 51 17.66 -6.85 3.55
N ASP A 52 16.88 -6.18 4.40
CA ASP A 52 16.54 -6.60 5.77
C ASP A 52 15.50 -7.72 5.78
#